data_AF-A0A022QAW2-F1
#
_entry.id   AF-A0A022QAW2-F1
#
_cell.length_a   1.000
_cell.length_b   1.000
_cell.length_c   1.000
_cell.angle_alpha   90.00
_cell.angle_beta   90.00
_cell.angle_gamma   90.00
#
_symmetry.space_group_name_H-M   'P 1'
#
loop_
_entity.id
_entity.type
_entity.pdbx_description
1 polymer ?
#
loop_
_entity_poly.entity_id
_entity_poly.type
_entity_poly.pdbx_seq_one_letter_code
_entity_poly.pdbx_strand_id
1 'polypeptide(L)'
;MAAAAITSVLLISICLLLGCAFAEDPFVNYDFVVSYITASPLGVPQQVIAVNGKFPGPTINVTTNNHLVVNVRNKLDENLLLHWSGIQQRRSSWQDGVLGTNCPIPPKWNWTYQFQVKDQIGSFFYFPSLNFQRASGGFGSIIVNNRPVISIPFDTPYGDITVVIGDWYTQNHTALRKTLNAGKELGMPDGVLVNGKGPYRYNDTLVPAGIDHEKITVEPGKTYRIRVSNVGISTSLNFRIQSHNLLLTETEGSYTVQQNYT
;
A
#
# COMPACT_ATOMS: atom_id res chain seq x y z
N MET A 1 -54.08 -31.10 -23.12
CA MET A 1 -53.55 -29.74 -23.37
C MET A 1 -53.14 -29.02 -22.09
N ALA A 2 -53.92 -29.03 -21.01
CA ALA A 2 -53.58 -28.32 -19.76
C ALA A 2 -52.26 -28.78 -19.08
N ALA A 3 -51.97 -30.09 -19.06
CA ALA A 3 -50.75 -30.61 -18.42
C ALA A 3 -49.45 -30.14 -19.09
N ALA A 4 -49.44 -29.99 -20.42
CA ALA A 4 -48.28 -29.51 -21.18
C ALA A 4 -48.02 -28.00 -20.99
N ALA A 5 -49.08 -27.22 -20.75
CA ALA A 5 -48.95 -25.80 -20.42
C ALA A 5 -48.36 -25.60 -19.02
N ILE A 6 -48.76 -26.42 -18.05
CA ILE A 6 -48.24 -26.37 -16.67
C ILE A 6 -46.76 -26.73 -16.62
N THR A 7 -46.34 -27.78 -17.33
CA THR A 7 -44.92 -28.16 -17.40
C THR A 7 -44.07 -27.10 -18.11
N SER A 8 -44.60 -26.47 -19.16
CA SER A 8 -43.90 -25.39 -19.87
C SER A 8 -43.71 -24.15 -18.99
N VAL A 9 -44.74 -23.74 -18.24
CA VAL A 9 -44.65 -22.61 -17.29
C VAL A 9 -43.69 -22.93 -16.14
N LEU A 10 -43.68 -24.17 -15.64
CA LEU A 10 -42.73 -24.60 -14.61
C LEU A 10 -41.28 -24.55 -15.11
N LEU A 11 -41.02 -25.01 -16.34
CA LEU A 11 -39.69 -24.95 -16.95
C LEU A 11 -39.21 -23.51 -17.16
N ILE A 12 -40.09 -22.62 -17.62
CA ILE A 12 -39.77 -21.19 -17.78
C ILE A 12 -39.47 -20.56 -16.42
N SER A 13 -40.22 -20.92 -15.39
CA SER A 13 -39.99 -20.43 -14.01
C SER A 13 -38.67 -20.93 -13.41
N ILE A 14 -38.29 -22.19 -13.67
CA ILE A 14 -36.99 -22.76 -13.29
C ILE A 14 -35.86 -22.07 -14.06
N CYS A 15 -36.01 -21.82 -15.36
CA CYS A 15 -35.03 -21.08 -16.16
C CYS A 15 -34.89 -19.61 -15.72
N LEU A 16 -35.97 -18.97 -15.25
CA LEU A 16 -35.94 -17.63 -14.66
C LEU A 16 -35.27 -17.61 -13.28
N LEU A 17 -35.46 -18.66 -12.47
CA LEU A 17 -34.75 -18.85 -11.18
C LEU A 17 -33.26 -19.20 -11.36
N LEU A 18 -32.89 -19.81 -12.49
CA LEU A 18 -31.51 -20.01 -12.93
C LEU A 18 -30.91 -18.77 -13.62
N GLY A 19 -31.66 -17.67 -13.68
CA GLY A 19 -31.20 -16.39 -14.20
C GLY A 19 -30.02 -15.85 -13.37
N CYS A 20 -28.82 -15.98 -13.95
CA CYS A 20 -27.55 -15.33 -13.61
C CYS A 20 -27.45 -14.76 -12.19
N ALA A 21 -27.42 -15.62 -11.17
CA ALA A 21 -26.85 -15.25 -9.89
C ALA A 21 -25.34 -15.08 -10.07
N PHE A 22 -24.89 -13.90 -10.47
CA PHE A 22 -23.49 -13.50 -10.37
C PHE A 22 -23.18 -13.32 -8.88
N ALA A 23 -22.80 -14.42 -8.23
CA ALA A 23 -22.42 -14.46 -6.82
C ALA A 23 -20.94 -14.09 -6.60
N GLU A 24 -20.26 -13.61 -7.64
CA GLU A 24 -18.85 -13.23 -7.58
C GLU A 24 -18.70 -11.81 -7.03
N ASP A 25 -17.72 -11.62 -6.15
CA ASP A 25 -17.41 -10.31 -5.60
C ASP A 25 -16.80 -9.39 -6.69
N PRO A 26 -16.90 -8.06 -6.56
CA PRO A 26 -16.41 -7.16 -7.61
C PRO A 26 -14.89 -7.22 -7.80
N PHE A 27 -14.46 -7.00 -9.04
CA PHE A 27 -13.06 -6.86 -9.41
C PHE A 27 -12.61 -5.40 -9.37
N VAL A 28 -11.48 -5.14 -8.73
CA VAL A 28 -10.83 -3.83 -8.70
C VAL A 28 -9.48 -3.95 -9.40
N ASN A 29 -9.32 -3.21 -10.50
CA ASN A 29 -8.18 -3.32 -11.39
C ASN A 29 -7.24 -2.12 -11.25
N TYR A 30 -5.93 -2.39 -11.20
CA TYR A 30 -4.87 -1.38 -11.24
C TYR A 30 -3.81 -1.74 -12.28
N ASP A 31 -3.37 -0.76 -13.05
CA ASP A 31 -2.19 -0.87 -13.92
C ASP A 31 -1.02 -0.12 -13.30
N PHE A 32 0.03 -0.85 -12.95
CA PHE A 32 1.24 -0.33 -12.36
C PHE A 32 2.38 -0.36 -13.37
N VAL A 33 2.99 0.79 -13.62
CA VAL A 33 4.23 0.94 -14.37
C VAL A 33 5.32 1.29 -13.37
N VAL A 34 6.22 0.35 -13.11
CA VAL A 34 7.31 0.53 -12.15
C VAL A 34 8.56 0.95 -12.92
N SER A 35 9.06 2.16 -12.63
CA SER A 35 10.19 2.77 -13.34
C SER A 35 11.02 3.66 -12.41
N TYR A 36 12.25 3.95 -12.82
CA TYR A 36 13.05 4.96 -12.13
C TYR A 36 12.58 6.38 -12.46
N ILE A 37 12.60 7.23 -11.44
CA ILE A 37 12.51 8.69 -11.55
C ILE A 37 13.72 9.30 -10.83
N THR A 38 14.08 10.54 -11.17
CA THR A 38 15.03 11.32 -10.38
C THR A 38 14.25 12.14 -9.35
N ALA A 39 14.55 11.94 -8.08
CA ALA A 39 13.97 12.72 -6.99
C ALA A 39 15.03 13.05 -5.94
N SER A 40 14.77 14.10 -5.16
CA SER A 40 15.70 14.61 -4.14
C SER A 40 15.01 14.79 -2.78
N PRO A 41 14.48 13.73 -2.12
CA PRO A 41 13.70 13.87 -0.89
C PRO A 41 14.46 14.58 0.26
N LEU A 42 15.78 14.39 0.32
CA LEU A 42 16.69 15.04 1.28
C LEU A 42 17.63 16.06 0.60
N GLY A 43 17.25 16.58 -0.57
CA GLY A 43 18.05 17.56 -1.32
C GLY A 43 19.16 16.98 -2.21
N VAL A 44 19.48 15.69 -2.09
CA VAL A 44 20.43 14.99 -2.96
C VAL A 44 19.68 14.28 -4.09
N PRO A 45 19.91 14.64 -5.37
CA PRO A 45 19.30 13.95 -6.50
C PRO A 45 19.75 12.50 -6.59
N GLN A 46 18.81 11.57 -6.61
CA GLN A 46 19.08 10.15 -6.82
C GLN A 46 17.95 9.46 -7.60
N GLN A 47 18.25 8.25 -8.06
CA GLN A 47 17.25 7.39 -8.70
C GLN A 47 16.33 6.78 -7.64
N VAL A 48 15.03 6.99 -7.80
CA VAL A 48 13.97 6.47 -6.95
C VAL A 48 13.07 5.58 -7.79
N ILE A 49 12.70 4.42 -7.25
CA ILE A 49 11.72 3.55 -7.86
C ILE A 49 10.34 4.16 -7.61
N ALA A 50 9.61 4.42 -8.69
CA ALA A 50 8.28 5.00 -8.65
C ALA A 50 7.27 4.06 -9.29
N VAL A 51 6.02 4.17 -8.84
CA VAL A 51 4.88 3.48 -9.45
C VAL A 51 4.03 4.52 -10.15
N ASN A 52 3.82 4.35 -11.46
CA ASN A 52 3.14 5.31 -12.32
C ASN A 52 3.76 6.72 -12.27
N GLY A 53 5.10 6.79 -12.16
CA GLY A 53 5.85 8.04 -12.09
C GLY A 53 5.68 8.82 -10.77
N LYS A 54 5.06 8.22 -9.76
CA LYS A 54 4.84 8.83 -8.44
C LYS A 54 5.65 8.15 -7.35
N PHE A 55 6.15 8.96 -6.43
CA PHE A 55 6.79 8.53 -5.19
C PHE A 55 6.24 9.35 -4.02
N PRO A 56 5.62 8.71 -3.01
CA PRO A 56 5.25 7.29 -2.95
C PRO A 56 4.28 6.88 -4.07
N GLY A 57 4.14 5.57 -4.28
CA GLY A 57 3.23 5.01 -5.27
C GLY A 57 1.74 5.32 -4.98
N PRO A 58 0.85 5.19 -5.97
CA PRO A 58 -0.58 5.42 -5.78
C PRO A 58 -1.16 4.47 -4.73
N THR A 59 -2.11 4.98 -3.95
CA THR A 59 -2.82 4.16 -2.96
C THR A 59 -3.79 3.21 -3.65
N ILE A 60 -3.73 1.93 -3.31
CA ILE A 60 -4.74 0.95 -3.68
C ILE A 60 -5.90 1.11 -2.70
N ASN A 61 -7.07 1.51 -3.20
CA ASN A 61 -8.28 1.60 -2.44
C ASN A 61 -9.23 0.48 -2.86
N VAL A 62 -9.57 -0.43 -1.94
CA VAL A 62 -10.36 -1.62 -2.21
C VAL A 62 -11.28 -1.90 -1.02
N THR A 63 -12.38 -2.60 -1.24
CA THR A 63 -13.30 -3.01 -0.16
C THR A 63 -13.10 -4.48 0.16
N THR A 64 -13.32 -4.89 1.41
CA THR A 64 -13.18 -6.28 1.83
C THR A 64 -13.98 -7.25 0.93
N ASN A 65 -13.40 -8.42 0.68
CA ASN A 65 -13.82 -9.48 -0.24
C ASN A 65 -13.75 -9.17 -1.75
N ASN A 66 -13.37 -7.96 -2.17
CA ASN A 66 -13.18 -7.70 -3.60
C ASN A 66 -11.99 -8.52 -4.15
N HIS A 67 -12.03 -8.81 -5.45
CA HIS A 67 -10.91 -9.38 -6.18
C HIS A 67 -10.00 -8.25 -6.66
N LEU A 68 -8.81 -8.15 -6.07
CA LEU A 68 -7.79 -7.18 -6.46
C LEU A 68 -6.96 -7.76 -7.61
N VAL A 69 -6.89 -7.03 -8.72
CA VAL A 69 -6.12 -7.38 -9.91
C VAL A 69 -5.14 -6.24 -10.19
N VAL A 70 -3.83 -6.52 -10.10
CA VAL A 70 -2.78 -5.53 -10.34
C VAL A 70 -1.86 -6.01 -11.44
N ASN A 71 -1.95 -5.37 -12.61
CA ASN A 71 -1.04 -5.60 -13.73
C ASN A 71 0.21 -4.76 -13.55
N VAL A 72 1.34 -5.42 -13.24
CA VAL A 72 2.62 -4.78 -12.95
C VAL A 72 3.52 -4.90 -14.17
N ARG A 73 3.93 -3.77 -14.73
CA ARG A 73 4.88 -3.67 -15.84
C ARG A 73 6.24 -3.21 -15.30
N ASN A 74 7.25 -4.07 -15.44
CA ASN A 74 8.59 -3.77 -14.99
C ASN A 74 9.37 -2.99 -16.06
N LYS A 75 9.63 -1.70 -15.81
CA LYS A 75 10.52 -0.86 -16.63
C LYS A 75 11.88 -0.58 -15.95
N LEU A 76 12.20 -1.30 -14.87
CA LEU A 76 13.52 -1.28 -14.28
C LEU A 76 14.50 -2.07 -15.15
N ASP A 77 15.80 -1.89 -14.89
CA ASP A 77 16.89 -2.64 -15.50
C ASP A 77 17.24 -3.94 -14.75
N GLU A 78 16.51 -4.24 -13.68
CA GLU A 78 16.63 -5.48 -12.91
C GLU A 78 15.26 -6.15 -12.65
N ASN A 79 15.31 -7.39 -12.16
CA ASN A 79 14.13 -8.18 -11.83
C ASN A 79 13.30 -7.52 -10.71
N LEU A 80 11.98 -7.66 -10.79
CA LEU A 80 11.03 -7.04 -9.86
C LEU A 80 10.02 -8.06 -9.32
N LEU A 81 9.68 -7.95 -8.05
CA LEU A 81 8.44 -8.48 -7.47
C LEU A 81 7.85 -7.42 -6.55
N LEU A 82 6.53 -7.29 -6.53
CA LEU A 82 5.82 -6.47 -5.54
C LEU A 82 5.15 -7.37 -4.51
N HIS A 83 5.45 -7.14 -3.24
CA HIS A 83 4.82 -7.81 -2.12
C HIS A 83 3.72 -6.95 -1.51
N TRP A 84 2.68 -7.61 -0.99
CA TRP A 84 1.45 -7.01 -0.45
C TRP A 84 1.45 -7.16 1.07
N SER A 85 2.21 -6.30 1.76
CA SER A 85 2.47 -6.42 3.20
C SER A 85 1.19 -6.46 4.02
N GLY A 86 0.99 -7.55 4.75
CA GLY A 86 -0.17 -7.78 5.63
C GLY A 86 -1.43 -8.28 4.91
N ILE A 87 -1.47 -8.31 3.57
CA ILE A 87 -2.56 -8.98 2.85
C ILE A 87 -2.39 -10.49 2.97
N GLN A 88 -3.44 -11.16 3.45
CA GLN A 88 -3.46 -12.60 3.61
C GLN A 88 -3.73 -13.26 2.26
N GLN A 89 -2.72 -13.91 1.69
CA GLN A 89 -2.81 -14.65 0.43
C GLN A 89 -3.55 -15.99 0.58
N ARG A 90 -4.79 -15.95 1.07
CA ARG A 90 -5.61 -17.13 1.36
C ARG A 90 -5.90 -17.88 0.08
N ARG A 91 -5.31 -19.09 -0.05
CA ARG A 91 -5.39 -19.94 -1.26
C ARG A 91 -4.86 -19.26 -2.52
N SER A 92 -3.97 -18.27 -2.37
CA SER A 92 -3.36 -17.51 -3.46
C SER A 92 -1.87 -17.24 -3.19
N SER A 93 -1.19 -18.16 -2.51
CA SER A 93 0.20 -17.97 -2.06
C SER A 93 1.18 -17.63 -3.20
N TRP A 94 0.93 -18.12 -4.42
CA TRP A 94 1.71 -17.78 -5.62
C TRP A 94 1.48 -16.34 -6.12
N GLN A 95 0.73 -15.51 -5.39
CA GLN A 95 0.49 -14.09 -5.67
C GLN A 95 1.16 -13.18 -4.64
N ASP A 96 1.89 -13.75 -3.67
CA ASP A 96 2.48 -12.99 -2.56
C ASP A 96 3.59 -12.04 -3.00
N GLY A 97 4.26 -12.32 -4.12
CA GLY A 97 5.27 -11.45 -4.69
C GLY A 97 6.58 -11.45 -3.91
N VAL A 98 6.99 -12.61 -3.43
CA VAL A 98 8.30 -12.86 -2.82
C VAL A 98 9.06 -13.96 -3.57
N LEU A 99 10.38 -14.04 -3.40
CA LEU A 99 11.14 -15.18 -3.92
C LEU A 99 10.64 -16.47 -3.27
N GLY A 100 10.49 -17.51 -4.09
CA GLY A 100 9.98 -18.81 -3.68
C GLY A 100 8.51 -19.02 -4.03
N THR A 101 7.66 -18.00 -3.87
CA THR A 101 6.26 -18.07 -4.31
C THR A 101 6.07 -17.63 -5.76
N ASN A 102 6.88 -16.67 -6.22
CA ASN A 102 6.79 -16.06 -7.54
C ASN A 102 8.13 -16.10 -8.26
N CYS A 103 8.09 -16.35 -9.57
CA CYS A 103 9.22 -16.05 -10.45
C CYS A 103 9.33 -14.52 -10.61
N PRO A 104 10.53 -13.93 -10.48
CA PRO A 104 10.71 -12.50 -10.68
C PRO A 104 10.27 -12.03 -12.06
N ILE A 105 9.65 -10.84 -12.13
CA ILE A 105 9.24 -10.19 -13.38
C ILE A 105 10.51 -9.63 -14.05
N PRO A 106 10.93 -10.14 -15.21
CA PRO A 106 12.12 -9.63 -15.89
C PRO A 106 11.94 -8.18 -16.36
N PRO A 107 13.05 -7.46 -16.64
CA PRO A 107 12.98 -6.15 -17.29
C PRO A 107 12.15 -6.20 -18.57
N LYS A 108 11.28 -5.20 -18.77
CA LYS A 108 10.36 -5.03 -19.92
C LYS A 108 9.19 -6.02 -19.96
N TRP A 109 9.05 -6.89 -18.97
CA TRP A 109 7.94 -7.83 -18.88
C TRP A 109 6.85 -7.30 -17.95
N ASN A 110 5.70 -7.96 -18.00
CA ASN A 110 4.59 -7.70 -17.11
C ASN A 110 4.11 -8.99 -16.43
N TRP A 111 3.47 -8.80 -15.29
CA TRP A 111 2.80 -9.87 -14.56
C TRP A 111 1.56 -9.31 -13.87
N THR A 112 0.48 -10.08 -13.89
CA THR A 112 -0.77 -9.70 -13.23
C THR A 112 -0.90 -10.47 -11.93
N TYR A 113 -0.89 -9.74 -10.82
CA TYR A 113 -1.26 -10.27 -9.52
C TYR A 113 -2.78 -10.29 -9.38
N GLN A 114 -3.34 -11.41 -8.94
CA GLN A 114 -4.78 -11.56 -8.76
C GLN A 114 -5.09 -12.35 -7.50
N PHE A 115 -5.69 -11.70 -6.51
CA PHE A 115 -6.06 -12.31 -5.23
C PHE A 115 -7.28 -11.61 -4.62
N GLN A 116 -7.96 -12.29 -3.69
CA GLN A 116 -9.12 -11.75 -3.00
C GLN A 116 -8.70 -11.18 -1.63
N VAL A 117 -9.08 -9.94 -1.32
CA VAL A 117 -8.85 -9.34 0.01
C VAL A 117 -9.92 -9.78 1.00
N LYS A 118 -9.95 -11.08 1.30
CA LYS A 118 -11.04 -11.74 2.01
C LYS A 118 -10.98 -11.54 3.53
N ASP A 119 -12.08 -11.08 4.12
CA ASP A 119 -12.26 -10.87 5.56
C ASP A 119 -11.18 -9.98 6.22
N GLN A 120 -10.51 -9.15 5.42
CA GLN A 120 -9.54 -8.17 5.90
C GLN A 120 -10.10 -6.77 5.72
N ILE A 121 -9.84 -5.91 6.70
CA ILE A 121 -10.11 -4.47 6.69
C ILE A 121 -8.90 -3.82 7.33
N GLY A 122 -8.49 -2.64 6.88
CA GLY A 122 -7.41 -1.90 7.55
C GLY A 122 -6.48 -1.17 6.63
N SER A 123 -5.31 -0.86 7.18
CA SER A 123 -4.24 -0.11 6.54
C SER A 123 -3.06 -1.03 6.28
N PHE A 124 -2.72 -1.22 5.02
CA PHE A 124 -1.63 -2.08 4.55
C PHE A 124 -0.76 -1.29 3.56
N PHE A 125 0.28 -1.91 3.01
CA PHE A 125 1.13 -1.28 1.99
C PHE A 125 1.75 -2.32 1.08
N TYR A 126 2.12 -1.93 -0.13
CA TYR A 126 2.91 -2.74 -1.04
C TYR A 126 4.33 -2.17 -1.16
N PHE A 127 5.29 -3.03 -1.48
CA PHE A 127 6.67 -2.63 -1.74
C PHE A 127 7.41 -3.66 -2.60
N PRO A 128 8.51 -3.28 -3.27
CA PRO A 128 9.33 -4.23 -4.00
C PRO A 128 10.16 -5.12 -3.05
N SER A 129 9.98 -6.43 -3.13
CA SER A 129 10.54 -7.39 -2.18
C SER A 129 11.95 -7.87 -2.53
N LEU A 130 12.42 -7.57 -3.74
CA LEU A 130 13.72 -8.04 -4.23
C LEU A 130 14.82 -7.02 -3.98
N ASN A 131 16.06 -7.52 -3.91
CA ASN A 131 17.24 -6.74 -4.27
C ASN A 131 17.43 -5.42 -3.52
N PHE A 132 16.90 -5.33 -2.30
CA PHE A 132 16.91 -4.11 -1.49
C PHE A 132 16.20 -2.91 -2.15
N GLN A 133 15.37 -3.16 -3.17
CA GLN A 133 14.68 -2.13 -3.96
C GLN A 133 13.79 -1.22 -3.10
N ARG A 134 13.20 -1.75 -2.02
CA ARG A 134 12.38 -0.96 -1.07
C ARG A 134 13.12 0.25 -0.51
N ALA A 135 14.44 0.15 -0.34
CA ALA A 135 15.29 1.25 0.12
C ALA A 135 15.29 2.46 -0.83
N SER A 136 15.04 2.23 -2.12
CA SER A 136 14.92 3.27 -3.15
C SER A 136 13.47 3.60 -3.50
N GLY A 137 12.49 3.18 -2.70
CA GLY A 137 11.07 3.47 -2.94
C GLY A 137 10.29 2.28 -3.50
N GLY A 138 9.43 2.57 -4.48
CA GLY A 138 8.53 1.58 -5.10
C GLY A 138 7.38 1.13 -4.20
N PHE A 139 7.23 1.73 -3.02
CA PHE A 139 6.18 1.42 -2.07
C PHE A 139 4.99 2.37 -2.17
N GLY A 140 3.83 1.91 -1.72
CA GLY A 140 2.61 2.71 -1.62
C GLY A 140 1.59 2.03 -0.72
N SER A 141 0.55 2.76 -0.32
CA SER A 141 -0.43 2.26 0.63
C SER A 141 -1.51 1.39 -0.01
N ILE A 142 -2.10 0.53 0.79
CA ILE A 142 -3.28 -0.27 0.47
C ILE A 142 -4.30 -0.01 1.58
N ILE A 143 -5.49 0.43 1.21
CA ILE A 143 -6.60 0.64 2.12
C ILE A 143 -7.66 -0.40 1.78
N VAL A 144 -7.97 -1.26 2.75
CA VAL A 144 -9.08 -2.21 2.65
C VAL A 144 -10.23 -1.71 3.51
N ASN A 145 -11.33 -1.31 2.89
CA ASN A 145 -12.50 -0.74 3.57
C ASN A 145 -13.48 -1.81 4.04
N ASN A 146 -14.28 -1.43 5.04
CA ASN A 146 -15.49 -2.17 5.39
C ASN A 146 -16.49 -2.16 4.25
N ARG A 147 -17.34 -3.18 4.20
CA ARG A 147 -18.58 -3.11 3.41
C ARG A 147 -19.50 -2.05 4.03
N PRO A 148 -20.33 -1.35 3.24
CA PRO A 148 -21.28 -0.36 3.75
C PRO A 148 -22.22 -0.88 4.84
N VAL A 149 -22.49 -2.18 4.84
CA VAL A 149 -23.34 -2.87 5.82
C VAL A 149 -22.65 -3.16 7.17
N ILE A 150 -21.32 -2.99 7.25
CA ILE A 150 -20.53 -3.26 8.45
C ILE A 150 -20.09 -1.91 9.03
N SER A 151 -20.60 -1.56 10.20
CA SER A 151 -20.19 -0.37 10.92
C SER A 151 -18.78 -0.52 11.49
N ILE A 152 -18.09 0.61 11.62
CA ILE A 152 -16.82 0.71 12.34
C ILE A 152 -17.07 0.82 13.85
N PRO A 153 -16.15 0.32 14.70
CA PRO A 153 -16.31 0.34 16.16
C PRO A 153 -15.95 1.70 16.79
N PHE A 154 -15.98 2.77 16.01
CA PHE A 154 -15.70 4.16 16.40
C PHE A 154 -16.49 5.10 15.49
N ASP A 155 -16.56 6.38 15.86
CA ASP A 155 -17.31 7.38 15.10
C ASP A 155 -16.78 7.53 13.67
N THR A 156 -17.69 7.77 12.72
CA THR A 156 -17.29 7.92 11.32
C THR A 156 -16.42 9.17 11.16
N PRO A 157 -15.16 9.03 10.72
CA PRO A 157 -14.27 10.17 10.55
C PRO A 157 -14.76 11.06 9.40
N TYR A 158 -14.44 12.34 9.46
CA TYR A 158 -14.68 13.29 8.37
C TYR A 158 -13.92 12.89 7.10
N GLY A 159 -12.71 12.35 7.26
CA GLY A 159 -11.91 11.85 6.15
C GLY A 159 -10.74 10.99 6.63
N ASP A 160 -10.17 10.24 5.66
CA ASP A 160 -8.97 9.44 5.85
C ASP A 160 -7.74 10.21 5.36
N ILE A 161 -6.67 10.15 6.15
CA ILE A 161 -5.36 10.72 5.82
C ILE A 161 -4.36 9.57 5.82
N THR A 162 -3.69 9.35 4.69
CA THR A 162 -2.66 8.31 4.56
C THR A 162 -1.28 8.89 4.80
N VAL A 163 -0.52 8.27 5.69
CA VAL A 163 0.83 8.69 6.05
C VAL A 163 1.77 7.51 5.93
N VAL A 164 2.64 7.56 4.94
CA VAL A 164 3.74 6.62 4.75
C VAL A 164 5.00 7.24 5.35
N ILE A 165 5.54 6.63 6.40
CA ILE A 165 6.78 7.07 7.05
C ILE A 165 7.88 6.04 6.84
N GLY A 166 9.14 6.47 6.77
CA GLY A 166 10.25 5.54 6.69
C GLY A 166 11.60 6.22 6.73
N ASP A 167 12.61 5.49 7.19
CA ASP A 167 13.99 5.91 7.06
C ASP A 167 14.46 5.91 5.60
N TRP A 168 15.45 6.74 5.30
CA TRP A 168 15.90 6.98 3.95
C TRP A 168 17.41 7.15 3.88
N TYR A 169 18.01 6.52 2.87
CA TYR A 169 19.42 6.65 2.53
C TYR A 169 19.53 7.48 1.24
N THR A 170 20.53 8.36 1.20
CA THR A 170 20.94 9.14 0.03
C THR A 170 21.77 8.31 -0.96
N GLN A 171 22.15 7.09 -0.55
CA GLN A 171 22.78 6.11 -1.41
C GLN A 171 21.73 5.24 -2.09
N ASN A 172 21.94 4.97 -3.38
CA ASN A 172 21.09 4.09 -4.19
C ASN A 172 21.07 2.65 -3.61
N HIS A 173 19.91 1.97 -3.66
CA HIS A 173 19.74 0.59 -3.18
C HIS A 173 20.78 -0.38 -3.72
N THR A 174 21.28 -0.20 -4.93
CA THR A 174 22.33 -1.05 -5.51
C THR A 174 23.66 -0.95 -4.75
N ALA A 175 24.03 0.24 -4.27
CA ALA A 175 25.21 0.49 -3.46
C ALA A 175 25.03 -0.03 -2.03
N LEU A 176 23.84 0.18 -1.44
CA LEU A 176 23.48 -0.38 -0.13
C LEU A 176 23.55 -1.92 -0.15
N ARG A 177 22.94 -2.54 -1.17
CA ARG A 177 23.01 -3.99 -1.41
C ARG A 177 24.45 -4.48 -1.55
N LYS A 178 25.29 -3.77 -2.31
CA LYS A 178 26.70 -4.14 -2.47
C LYS A 178 27.46 -4.09 -1.14
N THR A 179 27.17 -3.11 -0.30
CA THR A 179 27.78 -2.95 1.03
C THR A 179 27.40 -4.12 1.95
N LEU A 180 26.10 -4.46 2.01
CA LEU A 180 25.62 -5.60 2.79
C LEU A 180 26.19 -6.93 2.29
N ASN A 181 26.24 -7.14 0.97
CA ASN A 181 26.82 -8.35 0.38
C ASN A 181 28.33 -8.49 0.67
N ALA A 182 29.02 -7.39 0.95
CA ALA A 182 30.41 -7.39 1.39
C ALA A 182 30.56 -7.63 2.91
N GLY A 183 29.46 -7.91 3.63
CA GLY A 183 29.45 -8.13 5.07
C GLY A 183 29.61 -6.85 5.90
N LYS A 184 29.37 -5.67 5.30
CA LYS A 184 29.49 -4.38 5.99
C LYS A 184 28.11 -3.86 6.40
N GLU A 185 28.05 -3.25 7.58
CA GLU A 185 26.85 -2.56 8.07
C GLU A 185 26.62 -1.24 7.32
N LEU A 186 25.36 -0.83 7.17
CA LEU A 186 24.97 0.38 6.43
C LEU A 186 25.11 1.68 7.24
N GLY A 187 25.31 1.59 8.55
CA GLY A 187 25.27 2.75 9.45
C GLY A 187 23.86 3.28 9.68
N MET A 188 23.75 4.49 10.22
CA MET A 188 22.46 5.16 10.39
C MET A 188 21.93 5.70 9.05
N PRO A 189 20.61 5.67 8.82
CA PRO A 189 19.98 6.36 7.70
C PRO A 189 20.24 7.87 7.72
N ASP A 190 20.22 8.51 6.54
CA ASP A 190 20.47 9.94 6.38
C ASP A 190 19.28 10.82 6.82
N GLY A 191 18.08 10.24 6.90
CA GLY A 191 16.89 10.97 7.36
C GLY A 191 15.64 10.11 7.39
N VAL A 192 14.53 10.76 7.75
CA VAL A 192 13.18 10.18 7.76
C VAL A 192 12.32 10.95 6.76
N LEU A 193 11.55 10.21 5.96
CA LEU A 193 10.58 10.79 5.04
C LEU A 193 9.16 10.60 5.57
N VAL A 194 8.31 11.59 5.27
CA VAL A 194 6.86 11.53 5.45
C VAL A 194 6.21 11.76 4.09
N ASN A 195 5.45 10.78 3.59
CA ASN A 195 4.87 10.79 2.26
C ASN A 195 5.89 11.13 1.14
N GLY A 196 7.10 10.58 1.26
CA GLY A 196 8.20 10.76 0.30
C GLY A 196 8.88 12.13 0.34
N LYS A 197 8.53 13.00 1.29
CA LYS A 197 9.12 14.33 1.48
C LYS A 197 10.00 14.37 2.72
N GLY A 198 10.97 15.28 2.71
CA GLY A 198 11.92 15.47 3.78
C GLY A 198 11.34 16.23 4.99
N PRO A 199 12.16 16.48 6.01
CA PRO A 199 11.74 17.17 7.23
C PRO A 199 11.46 18.65 6.98
N TYR A 200 10.56 19.23 7.78
CA TYR A 200 10.40 20.67 7.89
C TYR A 200 11.71 21.32 8.37
N ARG A 201 12.06 22.49 7.83
CA ARG A 201 13.27 23.24 8.21
C ARG A 201 13.07 23.91 9.57
N TYR A 202 13.21 23.13 10.64
CA TYR A 202 13.17 23.62 12.02
C TYR A 202 14.51 24.22 12.48
N ASN A 203 15.61 23.91 11.77
CA ASN A 203 16.95 24.43 12.05
C ASN A 203 17.74 24.59 10.75
N ASP A 204 18.31 25.78 10.55
CA ASP A 204 19.06 26.15 9.35
C ASP A 204 20.38 25.39 9.16
N THR A 205 20.94 24.81 10.23
CA THR A 205 22.19 24.02 10.18
C THR A 205 21.96 22.53 9.96
N LEU A 206 20.82 21.99 10.43
CA LEU A 206 20.51 20.56 10.34
C LEU A 206 19.69 20.21 9.10
N VAL A 207 18.83 21.13 8.64
CA VAL A 207 17.96 20.90 7.48
C VAL A 207 18.30 21.95 6.40
N PRO A 208 18.89 21.51 5.27
CA PRO A 208 19.17 22.39 4.14
C PRO A 208 17.94 23.14 3.63
N ALA A 209 18.16 24.34 3.11
CA ALA A 209 17.11 25.09 2.43
C ALA A 209 16.64 24.35 1.16
N GLY A 210 15.36 24.48 0.82
CA GLY A 210 14.78 23.91 -0.41
C GLY A 210 14.30 22.46 -0.30
N ILE A 211 14.36 21.84 0.88
CA ILE A 211 13.72 20.54 1.12
C ILE A 211 12.21 20.74 1.24
N ASP A 212 11.47 20.07 0.35
CA ASP A 212 10.01 20.01 0.44
C ASP A 212 9.58 19.12 1.61
N HIS A 213 8.51 19.50 2.28
CA HIS A 213 7.98 18.81 3.45
C HIS A 213 6.48 18.59 3.32
N GLU A 214 5.97 17.59 4.03
CA GLU A 214 4.56 17.27 3.95
C GLU A 214 3.71 18.30 4.69
N LYS A 215 2.63 18.73 4.03
CA LYS A 215 1.61 19.64 4.58
C LYS A 215 0.25 18.99 4.40
N ILE A 216 -0.45 18.80 5.51
CA ILE A 216 -1.76 18.18 5.54
C ILE A 216 -2.75 19.23 6.04
N THR A 217 -3.66 19.66 5.17
CA THR A 217 -4.69 20.65 5.51
C THR A 217 -5.90 19.93 6.11
N VAL A 218 -6.37 20.42 7.26
CA VAL A 218 -7.52 19.88 7.99
C VAL A 218 -8.50 20.99 8.33
N GLU A 219 -9.77 20.64 8.48
CA GLU A 219 -10.83 21.56 8.89
C GLU A 219 -10.95 21.62 10.42
N PRO A 220 -11.06 22.83 11.01
CA PRO A 220 -11.28 22.98 12.43
C PRO A 220 -12.53 22.24 12.93
N GLY A 221 -12.40 21.54 14.06
CA GLY A 221 -13.51 20.81 14.70
C GLY A 221 -13.89 19.49 14.03
N LYS A 222 -13.17 19.05 12.99
CA LYS A 222 -13.37 17.74 12.35
C LYS A 222 -12.44 16.68 12.92
N THR A 223 -12.92 15.44 12.96
CA THR A 223 -12.13 14.25 13.33
C THR A 223 -11.66 13.53 12.08
N TYR A 224 -10.36 13.27 11.98
CA TYR A 224 -9.76 12.56 10.85
C TYR A 224 -9.20 11.22 11.30
N ARG A 225 -9.28 10.20 10.43
CA ARG A 225 -8.60 8.92 10.64
C ARG A 225 -7.25 8.95 9.92
N ILE A 226 -6.18 8.87 10.69
CA ILE A 226 -4.80 8.89 10.17
C ILE A 226 -4.29 7.45 10.10
N ARG A 227 -3.96 7.00 8.89
CA ARG A 227 -3.45 5.65 8.60
C ARG A 227 -1.95 5.73 8.41
N VAL A 228 -1.20 5.29 9.42
CA VAL A 228 0.26 5.37 9.43
C VAL A 228 0.87 4.02 9.07
N SER A 229 1.79 4.00 8.10
CA SER A 229 2.54 2.79 7.72
C SER A 229 4.04 3.08 7.71
N ASN A 230 4.81 2.30 8.47
CA ASN A 230 6.28 2.37 8.43
C ASN A 230 6.81 1.46 7.32
N VAL A 231 7.42 2.05 6.30
CA VAL A 231 8.06 1.37 5.15
C VAL A 231 9.59 1.42 5.20
N GLY A 232 10.14 1.99 6.27
CA GLY A 232 11.58 2.08 6.53
C GLY A 232 12.25 0.71 6.56
N ILE A 233 13.55 0.66 6.31
CA ILE A 233 14.32 -0.59 6.20
C ILE A 233 15.17 -0.86 7.46
N SER A 234 15.26 0.11 8.37
CA SER A 234 16.16 0.03 9.53
C SER A 234 15.55 0.57 10.81
N THR A 235 14.79 1.66 10.76
CA THR A 235 14.43 2.44 11.96
C THR A 235 13.01 2.21 12.43
N SER A 236 12.84 2.08 13.75
CA SER A 236 11.55 2.18 14.43
C SER A 236 11.26 3.63 14.78
N LEU A 237 10.09 4.12 14.37
CA LEU A 237 9.73 5.55 14.47
C LEU A 237 8.61 5.76 15.48
N ASN A 238 8.71 6.82 16.27
CA ASN A 238 7.62 7.33 17.08
C ASN A 238 6.87 8.42 16.31
N PHE A 239 5.54 8.33 16.26
CA PHE A 239 4.69 9.29 15.54
C PHE A 239 3.87 10.10 16.53
N ARG A 240 3.92 11.43 16.39
CA ARG A 240 3.18 12.38 17.22
C ARG A 240 2.76 13.59 16.40
N ILE A 241 1.60 14.15 16.73
CA ILE A 241 1.15 15.45 16.23
C ILE A 241 1.16 16.43 17.41
N GLN A 242 1.93 17.51 17.29
CA GLN A 242 2.06 18.48 18.38
C GLN A 242 0.69 19.07 18.74
N SER A 243 0.39 19.13 20.04
CA SER A 243 -0.86 19.67 20.60
C SER A 243 -2.13 18.93 20.16
N HIS A 244 -2.03 17.67 19.74
CA HIS A 244 -3.16 16.83 19.38
C HIS A 244 -3.06 15.46 20.07
N ASN A 245 -4.17 14.98 20.62
CA ASN A 245 -4.25 13.61 21.12
C ASN A 245 -4.56 12.65 19.97
N LEU A 246 -3.97 11.46 20.00
CA LEU A 246 -4.21 10.40 19.03
C LEU A 246 -4.95 9.25 19.69
N LEU A 247 -6.11 8.89 19.14
CA LEU A 247 -6.86 7.70 19.55
C LEU A 247 -6.44 6.52 18.68
N LEU A 248 -5.85 5.49 19.28
CA LEU A 248 -5.52 4.25 18.57
C LEU A 248 -6.78 3.40 18.39
N THR A 249 -7.18 3.20 17.14
CA THR A 249 -8.38 2.42 16.79
C THR A 249 -8.08 1.18 15.95
N GLU A 250 -6.91 1.09 15.31
CA GLU A 250 -6.56 0.03 14.37
C GLU A 250 -5.05 -0.27 14.43
N THR A 251 -4.70 -1.56 14.41
CA THR A 251 -3.33 -2.06 14.27
C THR A 251 -3.32 -3.26 13.32
N GLU A 252 -2.54 -3.17 12.23
CA GLU A 252 -2.31 -4.26 11.26
C GLU A 252 -3.60 -4.92 10.73
N GLY A 253 -4.63 -4.11 10.51
CA GLY A 253 -5.94 -4.57 10.03
C GLY A 253 -6.83 -5.21 11.09
N SER A 254 -6.53 -5.00 12.37
CA SER A 254 -7.37 -5.39 13.49
C SER A 254 -7.76 -4.18 14.33
N TYR A 255 -9.01 -4.10 14.76
CA TYR A 255 -9.44 -3.04 15.68
C TYR A 255 -8.90 -3.30 17.09
N THR A 256 -8.43 -2.24 17.74
CA THR A 256 -7.89 -2.31 19.10
C THR A 256 -8.94 -1.89 20.14
N VAL A 257 -8.66 -2.21 21.41
CA VAL A 257 -9.29 -1.47 22.51
C VAL A 257 -8.83 -0.02 22.40
N GLN A 258 -9.80 0.90 22.38
CA GLN A 258 -9.55 2.31 22.17
C GLN A 258 -8.68 2.90 23.28
N GLN A 259 -7.48 3.37 22.91
CA GLN A 259 -6.50 3.95 23.84
C GLN A 259 -6.00 5.30 23.33
N ASN A 260 -5.97 6.29 24.22
CA ASN A 260 -5.46 7.63 23.93
C ASN A 260 -3.94 7.70 24.12
N TYR A 261 -3.26 8.32 23.16
CA TYR A 261 -1.84 8.67 23.20
C TYR A 261 -1.68 10.19 23.10
N THR A 262 -0.75 10.74 23.87
CA THR A 262 -0.47 12.18 24.02
C THR A 262 0.88 12.58 23.46
#